data_AF-A0A3D6ESB2-F1
#
_entry.id   AF-A0A3D6ESB2-F1
#
_cell.length_a   1.000
_cell.length_b   1.000
_cell.length_c   1.000
_cell.angle_alpha   90.00
_cell.angle_beta   90.00
_cell.angle_gamma   90.00
#
_symmetry.space_group_name_H-M   'P 1'
#
loop_
_entity.id
_entity.type
_entity.pdbx_description
1 polymer ?
#
loop_
_entity_poly.entity_id
_entity_poly.type
_entity_poly.pdbx_seq_one_letter_code
_entity_poly.pdbx_strand_id
1 'polypeptide(L)' 'GKKGREPLYTLSKYRKVENKIFFGQNVIALGENQIHEGDEITLD' A
#
# COMPACT_ATOMS: atom_id res chain seq x y z
N GLY A 1 -6.11 -10.19 18.20
CA GLY A 1 -4.89 -10.56 17.43
C GLY A 1 -3.66 -10.32 18.29
N LYS A 2 -2.68 -11.24 18.26
CA LYS A 2 -1.42 -11.09 19.00
C LYS A 2 -0.60 -9.98 18.36
N LYS A 3 -0.33 -8.88 19.08
CA LYS A 3 0.59 -7.84 18.61
C LYS A 3 2.01 -8.39 18.64
N GLY A 4 2.43 -8.97 17.52
CA GLY A 4 3.81 -9.40 17.29
C GLY A 4 4.63 -8.27 16.67
N ARG A 5 5.96 -8.44 16.63
CA ARG A 5 6.85 -7.54 15.90
C ARG A 5 6.64 -7.64 14.39
N GLU A 6 6.16 -8.78 13.90
CA GLU A 6 5.75 -8.96 12.51
C GLU A 6 4.29 -8.57 12.30
N PRO A 7 3.93 -8.07 11.10
CA PRO A 7 4.78 -7.86 9.91
C PRO A 7 5.56 -6.53 9.92
N LEU A 8 5.40 -5.70 10.95
CA LEU A 8 5.98 -4.35 11.00
C LEU A 8 7.51 -4.35 11.00
N TYR A 9 8.15 -5.34 11.61
CA TYR A 9 9.60 -5.51 11.59
C TYR A 9 10.10 -5.75 10.16
N THR A 10 9.50 -6.68 9.44
CA THR A 10 9.81 -6.92 8.02
C THR A 10 9.62 -5.64 7.19
N LEU A 11 8.51 -4.91 7.36
CA LEU A 11 8.28 -3.65 6.65
C LEU A 11 9.33 -2.59 7.01
N SER A 12 9.69 -2.46 8.29
CA SER A 12 10.71 -1.51 8.74
C SER A 12 12.12 -1.82 8.23
N LYS A 13 12.40 -3.10 7.95
CA LYS A 13 13.71 -3.54 7.46
C LYS A 13 13.89 -3.30 5.96
N TYR A 14 12.84 -3.55 5.16
CA TYR A 14 12.96 -3.56 3.70
C TYR A 14 12.26 -2.39 3.00
N ARG A 15 11.31 -1.71 3.66
CA ARG A 15 10.49 -0.65 3.07
C ARG A 15 10.65 0.70 3.80
N LYS A 16 11.72 0.87 4.58
CA LYS A 16 12.01 2.14 5.24
C LYS A 16 12.75 3.07 4.28
N VAL A 17 12.16 4.24 4.03
CA VAL A 17 12.76 5.34 3.30
C VAL A 17 12.81 6.53 4.25
N GLU A 18 14.02 7.03 4.51
CA GLU A 18 14.28 8.02 5.56
C GLU A 18 13.70 7.58 6.93
N ASN A 19 12.76 8.36 7.47
CA ASN A 19 12.11 8.14 8.76
C ASN A 19 10.71 7.53 8.64
N LYS A 20 10.33 7.02 7.46
CA LYS A 20 8.99 6.47 7.20
C LYS A 20 9.06 5.07 6.58
N ILE A 21 8.07 4.25 6.89
CA ILE A 21 7.87 2.93 6.27
C ILE A 21 6.88 3.12 5.12
N PHE A 22 7.32 2.88 3.89
CA PHE A 22 6.50 3.04 2.70
C PHE A 22 5.72 1.76 2.44
N PHE A 23 4.45 1.70 2.81
CA PHE A 23 3.58 0.54 2.57
C PHE A 23 2.20 1.00 2.11
N GLY A 24 1.81 0.60 0.90
CA GLY A 24 0.65 1.16 0.19
C GLY A 24 0.97 2.45 -0.56
N GLN A 25 -0.05 3.03 -1.20
CA GLN A 25 0.03 4.25 -1.97
C GLN A 25 -1.25 5.07 -1.72
N ASN A 26 -1.09 6.35 -1.40
CA ASN A 26 -2.22 7.28 -1.40
C ASN A 26 -2.46 7.72 -2.84
N VAL A 27 -3.71 7.68 -3.29
CA VAL A 27 -4.12 8.11 -4.63
C VAL A 27 -5.29 9.09 -4.55
N ILE A 28 -5.47 9.89 -5.60
CA ILE A 28 -6.58 10.82 -5.74
C ILE A 28 -7.43 10.32 -6.91
N ALA A 29 -8.74 10.21 -6.71
CA ALA A 29 -9.66 9.86 -7.77
C ALA A 29 -9.78 11.03 -8.77
N LEU A 30 -9.63 10.74 -10.07
CA LEU A 30 -9.77 11.74 -11.14
C LEU A 30 -11.23 11.98 -11.53
N GLY A 31 -12.16 11.14 -11.07
CA GLY A 31 -13.58 11.23 -11.32
C GLY A 31 -14.38 10.18 -10.53
N GLU A 32 -15.69 10.25 -10.66
CA GLU A 32 -16.61 9.29 -10.03
C GLU A 32 -16.83 8.08 -10.95
N ASN A 33 -16.45 6.89 -10.48
CA ASN A 33 -16.67 5.62 -11.17
C ASN A 33 -16.81 4.49 -10.16
N GLN A 34 -17.24 3.33 -10.62
CA GLN A 34 -17.27 2.09 -9.83
C GLN A 34 -16.13 1.17 -10.30
N ILE A 35 -15.45 0.54 -9.34
CA ILE A 35 -14.41 -0.47 -9.58
C ILE A 35 -14.89 -1.82 -9.04
N HIS A 36 -14.48 -2.89 -9.70
CA HIS A 36 -14.82 -4.26 -9.35
C HIS A 36 -13.56 -5.13 -9.30
N GLU A 37 -13.64 -6.24 -8.56
CA GLU A 37 -12.58 -7.24 -8.59
C GLU A 37 -12.44 -7.82 -10.01
N GLY A 38 -11.21 -7.79 -10.53
CA GLY A 38 -10.90 -8.27 -11.88
C GLY A 38 -10.81 -7.17 -12.94
N ASP A 39 -11.12 -5.91 -12.61
CA ASP A 39 -10.89 -4.79 -13.52
C ASP A 39 -9.40 -4.70 -13.92
N GLU A 40 -9.14 -4.45 -15.20
CA GLU A 40 -7.79 -4.35 -15.74
C GLU A 40 -7.12 -3.04 -15.33
N ILE A 41 -5.84 -3.12 -14.95
CA ILE A 41 -5.01 -1.95 -14.62
C ILE A 41 -4.09 -1.68 -15.81
N THR A 42 -4.25 -0.51 -16.44
CA THR A 42 -3.36 -0.04 -17.51
C THR A 42 -2.39 1.00 -16.96
N LEU A 43 -1.09 0.87 -17.27
CA LEU A 43 -0.06 1.85 -17.00
C LEU A 43 0.39 2.41 -18.36
N ASP A 44 -0.03 3.63 -18.69
CA ASP A 44 0.49 4.36 -19.85
C ASP A 44 1.92 4.86 -19.63
#